data_AF-A0A7Z9EZZ7-F1
#
_entry.id   AF-A0A7Z9EZZ7-F1
#
_cell.length_a   1.000
_cell.length_b   1.000
_cell.length_c   1.000
_cell.angle_alpha   90.00
_cell.angle_beta   90.00
_cell.angle_gamma   90.00
#
_symmetry.space_group_name_H-M   'P 1'
#
loop_
_entity.id
_entity.type
_entity.pdbx_description
1 polymer ?
#
loop_
_entity_poly.entity_id
_entity_poly.type
_entity_poly.pdbx_seq_one_letter_code
_entity_poly.pdbx_strand_id
1 'polypeptide(L)'
;MTSEKQNTADSYHNFSEFYDLYVGDFLDDLPMYEKYAGQVSGPVLEIGAGSGRLTIPLAQTGFDVAAMDVSATMLAILDDRLKGLPSV
;
A
#
# COMPACT_ATOMS: atom_id res chain seq x y z
N MET A 1 -9.75 29.99 18.87
CA MET A 1 -10.21 29.30 17.65
C MET A 1 -9.02 29.19 16.71
N THR A 2 -8.13 28.24 16.96
CA THR A 2 -7.05 27.92 16.03
C THR A 2 -7.64 27.03 14.96
N SER A 3 -7.84 27.60 13.77
CA SER A 3 -8.11 26.84 12.56
C SER A 3 -6.88 25.98 12.29
N GLU A 4 -6.96 24.68 12.60
CA GLU A 4 -6.00 23.70 12.13
C GLU A 4 -6.07 23.72 10.60
N LYS A 5 -5.01 24.21 9.96
CA LYS A 5 -4.86 24.07 8.53
C LYS A 5 -4.83 22.57 8.24
N GLN A 6 -5.92 22.03 7.71
CA GLN A 6 -5.92 20.70 7.14
C GLN A 6 -4.78 20.62 6.12
N ASN A 7 -3.83 19.75 6.41
CA ASN A 7 -2.72 19.46 5.52
C ASN A 7 -3.28 18.78 4.27
N THR A 8 -3.39 19.50 3.16
CA THR A 8 -3.97 19.03 1.89
C THR A 8 -3.27 17.80 1.31
N ALA A 9 -2.10 17.44 1.83
CA ALA A 9 -1.35 16.26 1.42
C ALA A 9 -1.94 14.94 1.94
N ASP A 10 -2.65 14.95 3.08
CA ASP A 10 -3.22 13.74 3.68
C ASP A 10 -4.73 13.64 3.46
N SER A 11 -5.13 13.69 2.18
CA SER A 11 -6.53 13.66 1.78
C SER A 11 -7.26 12.36 2.17
N TYR A 12 -6.52 11.30 2.52
CA TYR A 12 -7.06 9.99 2.91
C TYR A 12 -7.11 9.75 4.41
N HIS A 13 -6.62 10.67 5.25
CA HIS A 13 -6.59 10.51 6.71
C HIS A 13 -7.95 10.08 7.30
N ASN A 14 -9.04 10.69 6.81
CA ASN A 14 -10.39 10.41 7.31
C ASN A 14 -11.08 9.20 6.63
N PHE A 15 -10.48 8.62 5.59
CA PHE A 15 -11.07 7.55 4.79
C PHE A 15 -10.22 6.27 4.78
N SER A 16 -9.02 6.28 5.36
CA SER A 16 -8.09 5.14 5.34
C SER A 16 -8.73 3.84 5.86
N GLU A 17 -9.42 3.90 7.00
CA GLU A 17 -10.12 2.74 7.58
C GLU A 17 -11.26 2.23 6.68
N PHE A 18 -11.96 3.13 5.98
CA PHE A 18 -13.03 2.77 5.04
C PHE A 18 -12.49 2.28 3.69
N TYR A 19 -11.28 2.71 3.30
CA TYR A 19 -10.63 2.32 2.07
C TYR A 19 -10.36 0.80 2.09
N ASP A 20 -9.84 0.28 3.20
CA ASP A 20 -9.63 -1.16 3.33
C ASP A 20 -10.93 -1.98 3.28
N LEU A 21 -12.03 -1.46 3.85
CA LEU A 21 -13.34 -2.11 3.72
C LEU A 21 -13.85 -2.13 2.27
N TYR A 22 -13.43 -1.17 1.46
CA TYR A 22 -13.85 -1.02 0.08
C TYR A 22 -12.99 -1.83 -0.91
N VAL A 23 -11.67 -1.92 -0.68
CA VAL A 23 -10.73 -2.57 -1.62
C VAL A 23 -9.87 -3.68 -1.01
N GLY A 24 -9.85 -3.88 0.31
CA GLY A 24 -8.89 -4.74 1.00
C GLY A 24 -8.88 -6.21 0.57
N ASP A 25 -10.05 -6.75 0.19
CA ASP A 25 -10.19 -8.14 -0.27
C ASP A 25 -10.20 -8.29 -1.80
N PHE A 26 -10.09 -7.19 -2.55
CA PHE A 26 -10.06 -7.26 -4.02
C PHE A 26 -8.68 -7.69 -4.49
N LEU A 27 -8.54 -8.94 -4.91
CA LEU A 27 -7.29 -9.52 -5.43
C LEU A 27 -7.42 -10.10 -6.84
N ASP A 28 -8.57 -9.92 -7.50
CA ASP A 28 -8.81 -10.47 -8.85
C ASP A 28 -7.82 -9.94 -9.91
N ASP A 29 -7.24 -8.76 -9.66
CA ASP A 29 -6.22 -8.14 -10.51
C ASP A 29 -4.78 -8.53 -10.13
N LEU A 30 -4.54 -9.14 -8.97
CA LEU A 30 -3.20 -9.51 -8.50
C LEU A 30 -2.41 -10.35 -9.51
N PRO A 31 -2.98 -11.38 -10.17
CA PRO A 31 -2.23 -12.18 -11.14
C PRO A 31 -1.68 -11.36 -12.32
N MET A 32 -2.36 -10.27 -12.68
CA MET A 32 -1.87 -9.36 -13.71
C MET A 32 -0.63 -8.59 -13.24
N TYR A 33 -0.63 -8.11 -12.00
CA TYR A 33 0.52 -7.42 -11.41
C TYR A 33 1.72 -8.35 -11.19
N GLU A 34 1.50 -9.58 -10.70
CA GLU A 34 2.55 -10.59 -10.57
C GLU A 34 3.20 -10.90 -11.92
N LYS A 35 2.39 -11.01 -12.98
CA LYS A 35 2.90 -11.22 -14.34
C LYS A 35 3.80 -10.06 -14.79
N TYR A 36 3.44 -8.81 -14.52
CA TYR A 36 4.26 -7.66 -14.88
C TYR A 36 5.53 -7.56 -14.03
N ALA A 37 5.42 -7.79 -12.73
CA ALA A 37 6.57 -7.81 -11.81
C ALA A 37 7.58 -8.90 -12.20
N GLY A 38 7.10 -10.09 -12.61
CA GLY A 38 7.95 -11.19 -13.06
C GLY A 38 8.70 -10.95 -14.39
N GLN A 39 8.39 -9.86 -15.11
CA GLN A 39 9.10 -9.51 -16.35
C GLN A 39 10.38 -8.72 -16.11
N VAL A 40 10.64 -8.25 -14.87
CA VAL A 40 11.84 -7.50 -14.51
C VAL A 40 12.72 -8.31 -13.57
N SER A 41 14.04 -8.07 -13.63
CA SER A 41 15.03 -8.74 -12.78
C SER A 41 15.51 -7.87 -11.62
N GLY A 42 14.69 -6.90 -11.19
CA GLY A 42 15.06 -5.94 -10.14
C GLY A 42 13.85 -5.46 -9.33
N PRO A 43 14.06 -4.52 -8.39
CA PRO A 43 13.00 -4.06 -7.49
C PRO A 43 11.82 -3.41 -8.23
N VAL A 44 10.63 -3.54 -7.67
CA VAL A 44 9.38 -2.98 -8.19
C VAL A 44 8.98 -1.79 -7.33
N LEU A 45 8.62 -0.66 -7.97
CA LEU A 45 8.04 0.49 -7.27
C LEU A 45 6.51 0.51 -7.46
N GLU A 46 5.77 0.48 -6.35
CA GLU A 46 4.34 0.72 -6.34
C GLU A 46 4.05 2.19 -6.00
N ILE A 47 3.40 2.90 -6.92
CA ILE A 47 2.98 4.30 -6.74
C ILE A 47 1.50 4.33 -6.36
N GLY A 48 1.16 5.02 -5.28
CA GLY A 48 -0.19 4.98 -4.72
C GLY A 48 -0.45 3.68 -3.96
N ALA A 49 0.55 3.19 -3.24
CA ALA A 49 0.52 1.90 -2.56
C ALA A 49 -0.55 1.80 -1.46
N GLY A 50 -1.03 2.96 -0.97
CA GLY A 50 -2.02 3.03 0.08
C GLY A 50 -1.61 2.22 1.31
N SER A 51 -2.54 1.41 1.79
CA SER A 51 -2.40 0.53 2.94
C SER A 51 -1.86 -0.86 2.57
N GLY A 52 -1.40 -1.06 1.31
CA GLY A 52 -0.65 -2.23 0.87
C GLY A 52 -1.43 -3.36 0.21
N ARG A 53 -2.59 -3.09 -0.40
CA ARG A 53 -3.42 -4.12 -1.07
C ARG A 53 -2.61 -4.99 -2.05
N LEU A 54 -1.72 -4.37 -2.84
CA LEU A 54 -0.80 -5.09 -3.74
C LEU A 54 0.59 -5.26 -3.14
N THR A 55 1.11 -4.26 -2.42
CA THR A 55 2.46 -4.31 -1.83
C THR A 55 2.66 -5.59 -1.00
N ILE A 56 1.71 -5.90 -0.12
CA ILE A 56 1.81 -7.01 0.82
C ILE A 56 1.84 -8.36 0.08
N PRO A 57 0.84 -8.72 -0.76
CA PRO A 57 0.88 -10.00 -1.45
C PRO A 57 2.05 -10.12 -2.43
N LEU A 58 2.44 -9.04 -3.12
CA LEU A 58 3.62 -9.08 -4.00
C LEU A 58 4.91 -9.36 -3.21
N ALA A 59 5.10 -8.71 -2.05
CA ALA A 59 6.22 -9.00 -1.17
C ALA A 59 6.19 -10.45 -0.66
N GLN A 60 5.02 -10.98 -0.31
CA GLN A 60 4.86 -12.39 0.11
C GLN A 60 5.16 -13.40 -1.00
N THR A 61 4.91 -13.05 -2.27
CA THR A 61 5.30 -13.86 -3.45
C THR A 61 6.81 -13.80 -3.73
N GLY A 62 7.57 -12.95 -3.02
CA GLY A 62 9.03 -12.87 -3.09
C GLY A 62 9.56 -11.75 -3.99
N PHE A 63 8.71 -10.81 -4.40
CA PHE A 63 9.17 -9.60 -5.09
C PHE A 63 9.80 -8.62 -4.10
N ASP A 64 10.89 -7.97 -4.49
CA ASP A 64 11.46 -6.82 -3.77
C ASP A 64 10.66 -5.56 -4.15
N VAL A 65 9.74 -5.13 -3.28
CA VAL A 65 8.78 -4.05 -3.55
C VAL A 65 9.09 -2.84 -2.69
N ALA A 66 9.30 -1.69 -3.34
CA ALA A 66 9.28 -0.38 -2.71
C ALA A 66 7.88 0.24 -2.86
N ALA A 67 7.33 0.76 -1.76
CA ALA A 67 6.02 1.41 -1.75
C ALA A 67 6.14 2.93 -1.59
N MET A 68 5.34 3.66 -2.36
CA MET A 68 5.24 5.12 -2.27
C MET A 68 3.78 5.56 -2.31
N ASP A 69 3.40 6.44 -1.41
CA ASP A 69 2.09 7.09 -1.39
C ASP A 69 2.23 8.56 -0.93
N VAL A 70 1.27 9.39 -1.30
CA VAL A 70 1.19 10.79 -0.84
C VAL A 70 0.62 10.89 0.56
N SER A 71 -0.17 9.91 1.00
CA SER A 71 -0.75 9.85 2.32
C SER A 71 0.22 9.17 3.30
N ALA A 72 0.77 9.98 4.20
CA ALA A 72 1.57 9.48 5.32
C ALA A 72 0.75 8.55 6.24
N THR A 73 -0.55 8.81 6.42
CA THR A 73 -1.43 7.93 7.19
C THR A 73 -1.54 6.54 6.57
N MET A 74 -1.70 6.45 5.24
CA MET A 74 -1.76 5.15 4.54
C MET A 74 -0.43 4.39 4.64
N LEU A 75 0.71 5.08 4.47
CA LEU A 75 2.03 4.48 4.64
C LEU A 75 2.28 3.98 6.07
N ALA A 76 1.77 4.66 7.09
CA ALA A 76 1.87 4.20 8.48
C ALA A 76 1.08 2.89 8.69
N ILE A 77 -0.12 2.77 8.13
CA ILE A 77 -0.91 1.52 8.17
C ILE A 77 -0.17 0.39 7.45
N LEU A 78 0.41 0.68 6.28
CA LEU A 78 1.21 -0.30 5.53
C LEU A 78 2.41 -0.77 6.36
N ASP A 79 3.17 0.15 6.94
CA ASP A 79 4.34 -0.18 7.78
C ASP A 79 3.96 -1.07 8.97
N ASP A 80 2.85 -0.77 9.65
CA ASP A 80 2.37 -1.58 10.76
C ASP A 80 1.90 -2.98 10.32
N ARG A 81 1.27 -3.09 9.13
CA ARG A 81 0.92 -4.39 8.55
C ARG A 81 2.15 -5.21 8.20
N LEU A 82 3.17 -4.60 7.59
CA LEU A 82 4.42 -5.27 7.24
C LEU A 82 5.14 -5.82 8.47
N LYS A 83 5.17 -5.07 9.58
CA LYS A 83 5.72 -5.55 10.86
C LYS A 83 4.94 -6.75 11.43
N GLY A 84 3.65 -6.85 11.13
CA GLY A 84 2.79 -7.97 11.53
C GLY A 84 2.91 -9.20 10.64
N LEU A 85 3.57 -9.11 9.49
CA LEU A 85 3.80 -10.26 8.62
C LEU A 85 4.86 -11.19 9.24
N PRO A 86 4.67 -12.52 9.16
CA PRO A 86 5.71 -13.46 9.55
C PRO A 86 6.97 -13.22 8.70
N SER A 87 8.13 -13.15 9.36
CA SER A 87 9.42 -13.12 8.66
C SER A 87 9.55 -14.41 7.84
N VAL A 88 9.74 -14.28 6.53
CA VAL A 88 9.93 -15.40 5.59
C VAL A 88 11.35 -15.94 5.67
#